data_AF-A0A2U8W910-F1
#
_entry.id   AF-A0A2U8W910-F1
#
_cell.length_a   1.000
_cell.length_b   1.000
_cell.length_c   1.000
_cell.angle_alpha   90.00
_cell.angle_beta   90.00
_cell.angle_gamma   90.00
#
_symmetry.space_group_name_H-M   'P 1'
#
loop_
_entity.id
_entity.type
_entity.pdbx_description
1 polymer ?
#
loop_
_entity_poly.entity_id
_entity_poly.type
_entity_poly.pdbx_seq_one_letter_code
_entity_poly.pdbx_strand_id
1 'polypeptide(L)' 'MLATVRERDVLDVILHRDEAFETAVCRTRPTADIAGSLAGIEGLDQLLGCLRAGHRYEARVMEVDRTRCRVLVERVTR' A
#
# COMPACT_ATOMS: atom_id res chain seq x y z
N MET A 1 -7.46 1.69 16.05
CA MET A 1 -8.49 0.83 15.45
C MET A 1 -7.80 0.04 14.35
N LEU A 2 -7.89 -1.30 14.34
CA LEU A 2 -7.30 -2.10 13.25
C LEU A 2 -8.15 -1.88 12.00
N ALA A 3 -7.53 -1.44 10.90
CA ALA A 3 -8.23 -1.26 9.63
C ALA A 3 -8.76 -2.63 9.17
N THR A 4 -10.05 -2.70 8.83
CA THR A 4 -10.65 -3.92 8.28
C THR A 4 -10.48 -3.90 6.76
N VAL A 5 -9.81 -4.90 6.21
CA VAL A 5 -9.60 -5.12 4.78
C VAL A 5 -10.27 -6.41 4.32
N ARG A 6 -10.83 -6.39 3.12
CA ARG A 6 -11.52 -7.53 2.49
C ARG A 6 -10.97 -7.80 1.11
N GLU A 7 -11.18 -9.03 0.61
CA GLU A 7 -10.88 -9.35 -0.79
C GLU A 7 -11.58 -8.38 -1.73
N ARG A 8 -10.88 -8.02 -2.81
CA ARG A 8 -11.29 -7.05 -3.85
C ARG A 8 -11.33 -5.59 -3.40
N ASP A 9 -11.01 -5.28 -2.14
CA ASP A 9 -10.79 -3.89 -1.74
C ASP A 9 -9.64 -3.27 -2.55
N VAL A 10 -9.73 -1.96 -2.78
CA VAL A 10 -8.68 -1.17 -3.41
C VAL A 10 -8.15 -0.20 -2.37
N LEU A 11 -6.85 -0.30 -2.12
CA LEU A 11 -6.12 0.51 -1.15
C LEU A 11 -5.24 1.51 -1.89
N ASP A 12 -5.11 2.71 -1.34
CA ASP A 12 -4.09 3.65 -1.81
C ASP A 12 -2.72 3.15 -1.39
N VAL A 13 -1.75 3.16 -2.30
CA VAL A 13 -0.35 2.96 -1.95
C VAL A 13 0.30 4.33 -1.83
N ILE A 14 0.72 4.68 -0.62
CA ILE A 14 1.29 5.98 -0.32
C ILE A 14 2.67 5.86 0.30
N LEU A 15 3.46 6.92 0.17
CA LEU A 15 4.67 7.11 0.96
C LEU A 15 4.28 7.51 2.38
N HIS A 16 4.70 6.73 3.37
CA HIS A 16 4.59 7.07 4.78
C HIS A 16 5.98 7.39 5.32
N ARG A 17 6.07 8.45 6.12
CA ARG A 17 7.31 8.93 6.74
C ARG A 17 7.15 8.86 8.25
N ASP A 18 8.03 8.10 8.87
CA ASP A 18 8.15 8.06 10.32
C ASP A 18 9.60 8.40 10.69
N GLU A 19 9.79 9.62 11.21
CA GLU A 19 11.08 10.22 11.53
C GLU A 19 12.14 10.06 10.41
N ALA A 20 13.06 9.11 10.57
CA ALA A 20 14.18 8.85 9.67
C ALA A 20 13.88 7.82 8.57
N PHE A 21 12.70 7.19 8.59
CA PHE A 21 12.35 6.09 7.70
C PHE A 21 11.21 6.47 6.76
N GLU A 22 11.41 6.18 5.47
CA GLU A 22 10.34 6.22 4.47
C GLU A 22 9.96 4.79 4.09
N THR A 23 8.66 4.52 4.01
CA THR A 23 8.15 3.23 3.56
C THR A 23 6.88 3.41 2.72
N ALA A 24 6.53 2.39 1.95
CA ALA A 24 5.28 2.35 1.21
C ALA A 24 4.23 1.65 2.08
N VAL A 25 3.08 2.29 2.28
CA VAL A 25 1.96 1.71 3.05
C VAL A 25 0.72 1.62 2.20
N CYS A 26 -0.09 0.60 2.48
CA CYS A 26 -1.43 0.46 1.96
C CYS A 26 -2.41 1.15 2.91
N ARG A 27 -3.21 2.06 2.37
CA ARG A 27 -4.18 2.86 3.12
C ARG A 27 -5.60 2.60 2.63
N THR A 28 -6.52 2.35 3.55
CA THR A 28 -7.92 2.07 3.22
C THR A 28 -8.63 3.29 2.65
N ARG A 29 -9.67 3.03 1.85
CA ARG A 29 -10.65 4.03 1.41
C ARG A 29 -12.00 3.73 2.10
N PRO A 30 -12.80 4.73 2.51
CA PRO A 30 -12.50 6.16 2.57
C PRO A 30 -11.81 6.59 3.89
N THR A 31 -11.65 5.68 4.86
CA THR A 31 -11.26 6.04 6.24
C THR A 31 -9.80 6.49 6.36
N ALA A 32 -8.98 6.25 5.33
CA ALA A 32 -7.58 6.64 5.30
C ALA A 32 -6.73 5.99 6.41
N ASP A 33 -7.15 4.83 6.93
CA ASP A 33 -6.39 4.08 7.92
C ASP A 33 -5.28 3.27 7.25
N ILE A 34 -4.13 3.14 7.92
CA ILE A 34 -3.04 2.27 7.44
C ILE A 34 -3.44 0.81 7.70
N ALA A 35 -3.57 0.04 6.61
CA ALA A 35 -3.82 -1.40 6.67
C ALA A 35 -2.52 -2.21 6.86
N GLY A 36 -1.39 -1.69 6.38
CA GLY A 36 -0.07 -2.31 6.53
C GLY A 36 1.00 -1.66 5.66
N SER A 37 2.24 -2.09 5.82
CA SER A 37 3.38 -1.67 4.99
C SER A 37 3.73 -2.72 3.93
N LEU A 38 4.29 -2.27 2.81
CA LEU A 38 4.93 -3.12 1.82
C LEU A 38 6.41 -3.26 2.20
N ALA A 39 6.88 -4.49 2.37
CA ALA A 39 8.25 -4.78 2.77
C ALA A 39 8.74 -6.10 2.15
N GLY A 40 10.05 -6.25 2.04
CA GLY A 40 10.68 -7.52 1.64
C GLY A 40 10.37 -7.97 0.21
N ILE A 41 10.05 -7.04 -0.69
CA ILE A 41 9.80 -7.31 -2.11
C ILE A 41 10.89 -6.68 -2.99
N GLU A 42 11.21 -7.35 -4.09
CA GLU A 42 12.04 -6.77 -5.14
C GLU A 42 11.33 -5.56 -5.77
N GLY A 43 12.09 -4.51 -6.10
CA GLY A 43 11.54 -3.29 -6.70
C GLY A 43 10.92 -2.31 -5.69
N LEU A 44 11.01 -2.55 -4.38
CA LEU A 44 10.50 -1.61 -3.36
C LEU A 44 11.15 -0.23 -3.49
N ASP A 45 12.46 -0.15 -3.67
CA ASP A 45 13.17 1.13 -3.83
C ASP A 45 12.70 1.92 -5.06
N GLN A 46 12.42 1.20 -6.16
CA GLN A 46 11.86 1.78 -7.36
C GLN A 46 10.44 2.31 -7.11
N LEU A 47 9.60 1.53 -6.42
CA LEU A 47 8.25 1.96 -6.04
C LEU A 47 8.30 3.24 -5.18
N LEU A 48 9.17 3.27 -4.16
CA LEU A 48 9.38 4.46 -3.33
C LEU A 48 9.85 5.66 -4.17
N GLY A 49 10.77 5.43 -5.12
CA GLY A 49 11.19 6.44 -6.09
C GLY A 49 10.04 7.00 -6.91
N CYS A 50 9.17 6.13 -7.44
CA CYS A 50 8.00 6.57 -8.20
C CYS A 50 6.99 7.33 -7.33
N LEU A 51 6.74 6.89 -6.10
CA LEU A 51 5.86 7.59 -5.15
C LEU A 51 6.40 8.98 -4.81
N ARG A 52 7.73 9.10 -4.57
CA ARG A 52 8.40 10.40 -4.38
C ARG A 52 8.26 11.33 -5.59
N ALA A 53 8.30 10.77 -6.80
CA ALA A 53 8.07 11.50 -8.04
C ALA A 53 6.60 11.89 -8.27
N GLY A 54 5.68 11.56 -7.35
CA GLY A 54 4.27 11.89 -7.44
C GLY A 54 3.45 10.94 -8.30
N HIS A 55 4.02 9.82 -8.74
CA HIS A 55 3.24 8.78 -9.39
C HIS A 55 2.31 8.09 -8.40
N ARG A 56 1.11 7.75 -8.84
CA ARG A 56 0.07 7.14 -8.01
C ARG A 56 -0.01 5.66 -8.24
N TYR A 57 -0.18 4.90 -7.16
CA TYR A 57 -0.32 3.46 -7.17
C TYR A 57 -1.51 3.06 -6.30
N GLU A 58 -2.13 1.94 -6.64
CA GLU A 58 -3.13 1.29 -5.83
C GLU A 58 -2.80 -0.18 -5.62
N ALA A 59 -3.26 -0.72 -4.51
CA ALA A 59 -3.12 -2.12 -4.15
C ALA A 59 -4.50 -2.76 -4.17
N ARG A 60 -4.72 -3.71 -5.07
CA ARG A 60 -5.92 -4.55 -5.09
C ARG A 60 -5.72 -5.73 -4.17
N VAL A 61 -6.59 -5.90 -3.18
CA VAL A 61 -6.56 -7.04 -2.27
C VAL A 61 -7.02 -8.29 -3.02
N MET A 62 -6.12 -9.27 -3.13
CA MET A 62 -6.35 -10.52 -3.84
C MET A 62 -6.83 -11.62 -2.90
N GLU A 63 -6.29 -11.66 -1.68
CA GLU A 63 -6.56 -12.71 -0.68
C GLU A 63 -6.34 -12.11 0.71
N VAL A 64 -7.24 -12.43 1.66
CA VAL A 64 -7.10 -12.05 3.07
C VAL A 64 -7.25 -13.29 3.93
N ASP A 65 -6.21 -13.60 4.69
CA ASP A 65 -6.26 -14.59 5.77
C ASP A 65 -6.08 -13.91 7.14
N ARG A 66 -6.05 -14.70 8.23
CA ARG A 66 -5.97 -14.16 9.60
C ARG A 66 -4.68 -13.39 9.89
N THR A 67 -3.62 -13.61 9.12
CA THR A 67 -2.27 -13.12 9.40
C THR A 67 -1.58 -12.45 8.22
N ARG A 68 -2.15 -12.57 7.02
CA ARG A 68 -1.55 -12.13 5.77
C ARG A 68 -2.63 -11.60 4.83
N CYS A 69 -2.26 -10.51 4.17
CA CYS A 69 -3.03 -9.91 3.09
C CYS A 69 -2.14 -9.94 1.85
N ARG A 70 -2.63 -10.56 0.77
CA ARG A 70 -1.93 -10.55 -0.53
C ARG A 70 -2.56 -9.47 -1.39
N VAL A 71 -1.72 -8.59 -1.92
CA VAL A 71 -2.13 -7.51 -2.81
C VAL A 71 -1.42 -7.57 -4.14
N LEU A 72 -2.10 -7.09 -5.18
CA LEU A 72 -1.49 -6.74 -6.46
C LEU A 72 -1.35 -5.21 -6.51
N VAL A 73 -0.12 -4.72 -6.66
CA VAL A 73 0.18 -3.28 -6.73
C VAL A 73 0.30 -2.85 -8.19
N GLU A 74 -0.46 -1.84 -8.59
CA GLU A 74 -0.50 -1.33 -9.97
C GLU A 74 -0.43 0.19 -9.98
N ARG A 75 0.16 0.74 -11.04
CA ARG A 75 0.20 2.19 -11.26
C ARG A 75 -1.18 2.67 -11.71
N VAL A 76 -1.68 3.75 -11.09
CA VAL A 76 -2.91 4.41 -11.53
C VAL A 76 -2.59 5.25 -12.75
N THR A 77 -3.08 4.83 -13.92
CA THR A 77 -3.08 5.61 -15.15
C THR A 77 -4.42 6.33 -15.27
N ARG A 78 -4.49 7.57 -14.82
CA ARG A 78 -5.61 8.48 -15.11
C ARG A 78 -5.05 9.77 -15.67
#